data_AF-A0A1F5INF7-F1
#
_entry.id   AF-A0A1F5INF7-F1
#
_cell.length_a   1.000
_cell.length_b   1.000
_cell.length_c   1.000
_cell.angle_alpha   90.00
_cell.angle_beta   90.00
_cell.angle_gamma   90.00
#
_symmetry.space_group_name_H-M   'P 1'
#
loop_
_entity.id
_entity.type
_entity.pdbx_description
1 polymer ?
#
loop_
_entity_poly.entity_id
_entity_poly.type
_entity_poly.pdbx_seq_one_letter_code
_entity_poly.pdbx_strand_id
1 'polypeptide(L)'
;MISKNEIKLIFVIVLLFFLFWEYIVDLQFIGEGFQYFQVVNGFSSSLKFSHDIFARIIFIPLQFFFHEKVQLYMLFMLLFMLSINIVLYFCVRFITKNTLTAFFTTLFFSLSHIANYDMFSSGGYQYFVQRATPFLPLIVSFALLVKYFYSGCKFKYFVLSLSSYILAVLMGFFAIWMLPLFVIYPIIYVTYKFKRNGFAILKYIIISFSYLLSSLFIISSSPFSKQEMSPIQMLIKKPTFILENIAQQFSVLVLPVGSYKVLRKFFDDSLTFQINPVIEIGMILIFLYLIFIGVLFLKLPKLRVLILTLFVSLFGILAINTYLNASTVMVSFESSRYFYYPYFPISFIWGITFAYLYKKNTRLKLVVILLVLVYMLNNYYWTYQNKVKDEYLHNANKDILNFFDRNKDFIKNNPTYIYLPSTLGPYGVEFVNKFYGSREHKFVLENFEELDYQKIYEQGLKPENLYVFHYDQKKQKVYDLTFVSRNILKGVYETNRKSSL
;
A
#
# COMPACT_ATOMS: atom_id res chain seq x y z
N MET A 1 -15.97 24.00 -15.92
CA MET A 1 -17.37 23.57 -15.76
C MET A 1 -17.42 22.07 -15.96
N ILE A 2 -17.93 21.31 -15.00
CA ILE A 2 -18.06 19.84 -15.10
C ILE A 2 -19.31 19.54 -15.92
N SER A 3 -19.18 18.74 -16.97
CA SER A 3 -20.30 18.34 -17.82
C SER A 3 -21.16 17.25 -17.17
N LYS A 4 -22.43 17.14 -17.56
CA LYS A 4 -23.32 16.05 -17.10
C LYS A 4 -22.73 14.65 -17.35
N ASN A 5 -22.02 14.46 -18.46
CA ASN A 5 -21.36 13.20 -18.79
C ASN A 5 -20.18 12.91 -17.85
N GLU A 6 -19.44 13.93 -17.42
CA GLU A 6 -18.37 13.77 -16.43
C GLU A 6 -18.92 13.34 -15.08
N ILE A 7 -20.04 13.91 -14.64
CA ILE A 7 -20.72 13.48 -13.40
C ILE A 7 -21.13 12.01 -13.48
N LYS A 8 -21.71 11.57 -14.61
CA LYS A 8 -22.07 10.16 -14.81
C LYS A 8 -20.87 9.22 -14.70
N LEU A 9 -19.74 9.59 -15.29
CA LEU A 9 -18.53 8.76 -15.25
C LEU A 9 -17.91 8.71 -13.84
N ILE A 10 -17.90 9.84 -13.12
CA ILE A 10 -17.48 9.87 -11.71
C ILE A 10 -18.41 9.00 -10.86
N PHE A 11 -19.72 9.08 -11.08
CA PHE A 11 -20.69 8.24 -10.38
C PHE A 11 -20.43 6.74 -10.62
N VAL A 12 -20.12 6.33 -11.86
CA VAL A 12 -19.73 4.95 -12.16
C VAL A 12 -18.46 4.55 -11.40
N ILE A 13 -17.44 5.41 -11.35
CA ILE A 13 -16.22 5.15 -10.57
C ILE A 13 -16.56 4.94 -9.09
N VAL A 14 -17.38 5.83 -8.51
CA VAL A 14 -17.80 5.75 -7.10
C VAL A 14 -18.56 4.44 -6.85
N LEU A 15 -19.55 4.12 -7.68
CA LEU A 15 -20.35 2.90 -7.55
C LEU A 15 -19.49 1.65 -7.61
N LEU A 16 -18.63 1.53 -8.63
CA LEU A 16 -17.75 0.37 -8.79
C LEU A 16 -16.72 0.28 -7.66
N PHE A 17 -16.22 1.42 -7.17
CA PHE A 17 -15.32 1.45 -6.03
C PHE A 17 -15.98 0.88 -4.77
N PHE A 18 -17.21 1.32 -4.44
CA PHE A 18 -17.93 0.75 -3.30
C PHE A 18 -18.25 -0.73 -3.48
N LEU A 19 -18.71 -1.15 -4.66
CA LEU A 19 -18.98 -2.56 -4.95
C LEU A 19 -17.73 -3.46 -4.75
N PHE A 20 -16.54 -2.94 -4.96
CA PHE A 20 -15.30 -3.69 -4.78
C PHE A 20 -14.77 -3.66 -3.34
N TRP A 21 -15.02 -2.58 -2.60
CA TRP A 21 -14.24 -2.26 -1.40
C TRP A 21 -15.08 -1.98 -0.15
N GLU A 22 -16.41 -1.96 -0.22
CA GLU A 22 -17.27 -1.64 0.93
C GLU A 22 -17.05 -2.54 2.15
N TYR A 23 -16.73 -3.82 1.91
CA TYR A 23 -16.52 -4.81 2.98
C TYR A 23 -15.35 -4.46 3.90
N ILE A 24 -14.46 -3.54 3.48
CA ILE A 24 -13.35 -3.06 4.30
C ILE A 24 -13.84 -2.50 5.64
N VAL A 25 -15.03 -1.90 5.67
CA VAL A 25 -15.60 -1.32 6.91
C VAL A 25 -15.81 -2.37 8.00
N ASP A 26 -15.97 -3.64 7.61
CA ASP A 26 -16.16 -4.76 8.54
C ASP A 26 -14.85 -5.44 8.97
N LEU A 27 -13.71 -5.03 8.41
CA LEU A 27 -12.41 -5.60 8.72
C LEU A 27 -11.84 -5.07 10.04
N GLN A 28 -10.96 -5.87 10.64
CA GLN A 28 -10.14 -5.51 11.80
C GLN A 28 -8.70 -5.23 11.40
N PHE A 29 -7.94 -4.53 12.26
CA PHE A 29 -6.49 -4.47 12.11
C PHE A 29 -5.86 -5.84 12.36
N ILE A 30 -4.75 -6.11 11.70
CA ILE A 30 -3.96 -7.34 11.86
C ILE A 30 -2.50 -6.94 12.08
N GLY A 31 -1.84 -7.52 13.09
CA GLY A 31 -0.42 -7.33 13.38
C GLY A 31 0.02 -5.86 13.46
N GLU A 32 0.87 -5.43 12.53
CA GLU A 32 1.35 -4.04 12.39
C GLU A 32 0.23 -3.02 12.10
N GLY A 33 -0.99 -3.44 11.77
CA GLY A 33 -2.14 -2.52 11.63
C GLY A 33 -2.39 -1.67 12.89
N PHE A 34 -1.96 -2.16 14.07
CA PHE A 34 -2.05 -1.44 15.33
C PHE A 34 -0.86 -0.53 15.64
N GLN A 35 0.15 -0.44 14.76
CA GLN A 35 1.44 0.20 15.05
C GLN A 35 1.33 1.64 15.54
N TYR A 36 0.30 2.39 15.15
CA TYR A 36 0.18 3.80 15.53
C TYR A 36 -0.52 4.05 16.86
N PHE A 37 -0.94 3.01 17.58
CA PHE A 37 -1.59 3.14 18.90
C PHE A 37 -0.62 3.13 20.08
N GLN A 38 0.67 2.82 19.88
CA GLN A 38 1.67 2.80 20.94
C GLN A 38 1.72 4.15 21.68
N VAL A 39 1.82 4.09 23.01
CA VAL A 39 2.10 5.27 23.84
C VAL A 39 3.56 5.67 23.60
N VAL A 40 3.78 6.68 22.77
CA VAL A 40 5.06 7.39 22.79
C VAL A 40 5.03 8.22 24.07
N ASN A 41 5.82 7.83 25.07
CA ASN A 41 6.01 8.61 26.29
C ASN A 41 6.45 10.03 25.92
N GLY A 42 5.49 10.95 25.89
CA GLY A 42 5.71 12.36 25.60
C GLY A 42 6.18 12.67 24.17
N PHE A 43 5.82 13.85 23.72
CA PHE A 43 6.56 14.59 22.68
C PHE A 43 7.99 14.96 23.16
N SER A 44 8.65 14.13 23.99
CA SER A 44 9.87 14.54 24.68
C SER A 44 11.12 14.27 23.85
N SER A 45 11.78 15.39 23.55
CA SER A 45 13.21 15.66 23.36
C SER A 45 13.89 15.40 22.01
N SER A 46 13.21 14.87 21.00
CA SER A 46 13.52 15.30 19.63
C SER A 46 12.39 14.97 18.65
N LEU A 47 11.82 16.00 18.03
CA LEU A 47 11.19 15.95 16.70
C LEU A 47 12.26 15.59 15.65
N LYS A 48 12.97 14.47 15.82
CA LYS A 48 13.75 13.90 14.74
C LYS A 48 12.73 13.53 13.67
N PHE A 49 12.94 14.05 12.46
CA PHE A 49 12.18 13.69 11.25
C PHE A 49 12.30 12.17 11.03
N SER A 50 11.48 11.40 11.75
CA SER A 50 11.33 9.97 11.55
C SER A 50 10.44 9.74 10.35
N HIS A 51 10.64 8.63 9.66
CA HIS A 51 9.96 8.28 8.42
C HIS A 51 8.42 8.17 8.54
N ASP A 52 7.90 8.12 9.77
CA ASP A 52 6.49 7.91 10.11
C ASP A 52 5.86 9.07 10.90
N ILE A 53 6.55 10.20 11.06
CA ILE A 53 6.09 11.30 11.93
C ILE A 53 4.71 11.83 11.51
N PHE A 54 4.45 11.92 10.21
CA PHE A 54 3.17 12.40 9.70
C PHE A 54 2.05 11.37 9.83
N ALA A 55 2.36 10.07 9.70
CA ALA A 55 1.39 9.02 10.00
C ALA A 55 0.89 9.15 11.45
N ARG A 56 1.81 9.45 12.38
CA ARG A 56 1.46 9.74 13.78
C ARG A 56 0.63 11.01 13.93
N ILE A 57 0.96 12.09 13.22
CA ILE A 57 0.17 13.34 13.23
C ILE A 57 -1.26 13.11 12.75
N ILE A 58 -1.45 12.32 11.69
CA ILE A 58 -2.80 11.93 11.21
C ILE A 58 -3.54 11.13 12.28
N PHE A 59 -2.84 10.24 12.98
CA PHE A 59 -3.46 9.37 13.98
C PHE A 59 -3.90 10.08 15.27
N ILE A 60 -3.29 11.20 15.65
CA ILE A 60 -3.68 11.95 16.86
C ILE A 60 -5.18 12.32 16.85
N PRO A 61 -5.70 13.06 15.85
CA PRO A 61 -7.12 13.38 15.80
C PRO A 61 -7.98 12.13 15.60
N LEU A 62 -7.54 11.14 14.81
CA LEU A 62 -8.32 9.91 14.62
C LEU A 62 -8.48 9.14 15.94
N GLN A 63 -7.44 9.03 16.76
CA GLN A 63 -7.52 8.44 18.10
C GLN A 63 -8.42 9.21 19.05
N PHE A 64 -8.38 10.54 18.97
CA PHE A 64 -9.25 11.39 19.79
C PHE A 64 -10.74 11.20 19.44
N PHE A 65 -11.08 11.11 18.14
CA PHE A 65 -12.48 11.01 17.72
C PHE A 65 -13.02 9.58 17.65
N PHE A 66 -12.19 8.62 17.25
CA PHE A 66 -12.64 7.25 16.97
C PHE A 66 -12.40 6.29 18.14
N HIS A 67 -11.47 6.61 19.05
CA HIS A 67 -11.10 5.79 20.19
C HIS A 67 -10.82 4.31 19.81
N GLU A 68 -11.47 3.35 20.46
CA GLU A 68 -11.34 1.91 20.21
C GLU A 68 -12.12 1.41 18.97
N LYS A 69 -12.91 2.26 18.31
CA LYS A 69 -13.83 1.85 17.24
C LYS A 69 -13.10 1.66 15.91
N VAL A 70 -12.50 0.48 15.71
CA VAL A 70 -11.74 0.11 14.49
C VAL A 70 -12.51 0.37 13.20
N GLN A 71 -13.83 0.12 13.19
CA GLN A 71 -14.70 0.37 12.03
C GLN A 71 -14.64 1.82 11.52
N LEU A 72 -14.50 2.81 12.41
CA LEU A 72 -14.40 4.22 12.01
C LEU A 72 -13.08 4.51 11.29
N TYR A 73 -11.98 3.84 11.68
CA TYR A 73 -10.72 3.93 10.96
C TYR A 73 -10.81 3.30 9.58
N MET A 74 -11.46 2.14 9.46
CA MET A 74 -11.69 1.48 8.16
C MET A 74 -12.58 2.32 7.25
N LEU A 75 -13.62 2.95 7.79
CA LEU A 75 -14.44 3.92 7.07
C LEU A 75 -13.64 5.13 6.60
N PHE A 76 -12.79 5.70 7.46
CA PHE A 76 -11.89 6.79 7.08
C PHE A 76 -10.97 6.39 5.92
N MET A 77 -10.38 5.20 5.97
CA MET A 77 -9.55 4.67 4.90
C MET A 77 -10.33 4.55 3.58
N LEU A 78 -11.55 3.98 3.61
CA LEU A 78 -12.40 3.85 2.43
C LEU A 78 -12.72 5.22 1.80
N LEU A 79 -13.11 6.20 2.63
CA LEU A 79 -13.44 7.55 2.17
C LEU A 79 -12.22 8.30 1.65
N PHE A 80 -11.06 8.16 2.31
CA PHE A 80 -9.82 8.77 1.84
C PHE A 80 -9.39 8.17 0.50
N MET A 81 -9.56 6.87 0.31
CA MET A 81 -9.28 6.20 -0.96
C MET A 81 -10.21 6.65 -2.09
N LEU A 82 -11.49 6.83 -1.78
CA LEU A 82 -12.42 7.45 -2.73
C LEU A 82 -11.95 8.85 -3.13
N SER A 83 -11.47 9.65 -2.16
CA SER A 83 -10.93 10.98 -2.43
C SER A 83 -9.71 10.94 -3.37
N ILE A 84 -8.79 9.99 -3.17
CA ILE A 84 -7.65 9.76 -4.08
C ILE A 84 -8.14 9.49 -5.50
N ASN A 85 -9.12 8.61 -5.67
CA ASN A 85 -9.65 8.25 -6.99
C ASN A 85 -10.31 9.44 -7.70
N ILE A 86 -11.06 10.25 -6.97
CA ILE A 86 -11.69 11.47 -7.49
C ILE A 86 -10.61 12.50 -7.89
N VAL A 87 -9.62 12.74 -7.04
CA VAL A 87 -8.50 13.65 -7.35
C VAL A 87 -7.71 13.15 -8.55
N LEU A 88 -7.43 11.84 -8.61
CA LEU A 88 -6.76 11.20 -9.74
C LEU A 88 -7.51 11.45 -11.05
N TYR A 89 -8.84 11.27 -11.05
CA TYR A 89 -9.67 11.55 -12.22
C TYR A 89 -9.50 13.00 -12.69
N PHE A 90 -9.59 13.97 -11.77
CA PHE A 90 -9.45 15.38 -12.12
C PHE A 90 -8.02 15.73 -12.58
N CYS A 91 -6.99 15.20 -11.92
CA CYS A 91 -5.59 15.39 -12.32
C CYS A 91 -5.31 14.84 -13.72
N VAL A 92 -5.75 13.62 -14.02
CA VAL A 92 -5.59 13.02 -15.36
C VAL A 92 -6.39 13.79 -16.40
N ARG A 93 -7.62 14.20 -16.08
CA ARG A 93 -8.47 15.03 -16.95
C ARG A 93 -7.81 16.37 -17.26
N PHE A 94 -7.16 16.97 -16.26
CA PHE A 94 -6.46 18.24 -16.35
C PHE A 94 -5.19 18.13 -17.21
N ILE A 95 -4.40 17.07 -17.02
CA ILE A 95 -3.18 16.78 -17.79
C ILE A 95 -3.51 16.51 -19.26
N THR A 96 -4.43 15.57 -19.52
CA THR A 96 -4.67 15.02 -20.86
C THR A 96 -5.71 15.78 -21.66
N LYS A 97 -6.52 16.58 -20.98
CA LYS A 97 -7.74 17.19 -21.52
C LYS A 97 -8.73 16.16 -22.10
N ASN A 98 -8.68 14.89 -21.67
CA ASN A 98 -9.55 13.82 -22.16
C ASN A 98 -10.29 13.11 -21.02
N THR A 99 -11.62 13.21 -21.03
CA THR A 99 -12.50 12.58 -20.04
C THR A 99 -12.42 11.05 -20.05
N LEU A 100 -12.31 10.42 -21.22
CA LEU A 100 -12.20 8.95 -21.29
C LEU A 100 -10.87 8.45 -20.73
N THR A 101 -9.78 9.20 -20.95
CA THR A 101 -8.49 8.84 -20.37
C THR A 101 -8.54 8.93 -18.86
N ALA A 102 -9.12 10.01 -18.31
CA ALA A 102 -9.34 10.14 -16.87
C ALA A 102 -10.18 8.99 -16.30
N PHE A 103 -11.31 8.67 -16.97
CA PHE A 103 -12.18 7.59 -16.55
C PHE A 103 -11.46 6.24 -16.51
N PHE A 104 -10.82 5.82 -17.61
CA PHE A 104 -10.14 4.53 -17.66
C PHE A 104 -8.92 4.47 -16.74
N THR A 105 -8.12 5.54 -16.64
CA THR A 105 -6.98 5.57 -15.69
C THR A 105 -7.46 5.37 -14.26
N THR A 106 -8.47 6.12 -13.82
CA THR A 106 -9.01 5.99 -12.47
C THR A 106 -9.67 4.63 -12.26
N LEU A 107 -10.40 4.11 -13.25
CA LEU A 107 -11.03 2.79 -13.17
C LEU A 107 -9.97 1.68 -12.97
N PHE A 108 -8.93 1.65 -13.81
CA PHE A 108 -7.85 0.68 -13.66
C PHE A 108 -7.14 0.86 -12.32
N PHE A 109 -6.79 2.08 -11.92
CA PHE A 109 -6.11 2.30 -10.65
C PHE A 109 -6.96 1.86 -9.44
N SER A 110 -8.23 2.28 -9.39
CA SER A 110 -9.11 2.07 -8.22
C SER A 110 -9.51 0.61 -7.99
N LEU A 111 -9.63 -0.19 -9.06
CA LEU A 111 -10.10 -1.58 -8.98
C LEU A 111 -8.94 -2.60 -8.98
N SER A 112 -7.69 -2.15 -9.00
CA SER A 112 -6.53 -3.04 -9.07
C SER A 112 -6.30 -3.80 -7.77
N HIS A 113 -6.51 -5.10 -7.78
CA HIS A 113 -6.22 -5.98 -6.64
C HIS A 113 -4.73 -5.93 -6.25
N ILE A 114 -3.85 -6.13 -7.24
CA ILE A 114 -2.39 -6.23 -7.06
C ILE A 114 -1.81 -5.00 -6.35
N ALA A 115 -2.32 -3.81 -6.69
CA ALA A 115 -1.83 -2.55 -6.15
C ALA A 115 -2.46 -2.18 -4.81
N ASN A 116 -3.75 -2.51 -4.62
CA ASN A 116 -4.57 -1.91 -3.56
C ASN A 116 -4.88 -2.85 -2.40
N TYR A 117 -4.87 -4.17 -2.60
CA TYR A 117 -5.32 -5.12 -1.58
C TYR A 117 -4.53 -5.00 -0.26
N ASP A 118 -3.19 -5.02 -0.35
CA ASP A 118 -2.32 -4.86 0.82
C ASP A 118 -2.44 -3.50 1.49
N MET A 119 -2.87 -2.47 0.75
CA MET A 119 -3.06 -1.15 1.32
C MET A 119 -4.38 -1.06 2.08
N PHE A 120 -5.45 -1.68 1.58
CA PHE A 120 -6.81 -1.36 2.03
C PHE A 120 -7.54 -2.52 2.71
N SER A 121 -7.14 -3.76 2.46
CA SER A 121 -7.96 -4.91 2.84
C SER A 121 -7.22 -6.02 3.57
N SER A 122 -5.90 -6.01 3.63
CA SER A 122 -5.13 -7.03 4.37
C SER A 122 -5.12 -6.82 5.89
N GLY A 123 -5.81 -5.79 6.41
CA GLY A 123 -5.71 -5.36 7.81
C GLY A 123 -4.45 -4.55 8.15
N GLY A 124 -3.56 -4.33 7.19
CA GLY A 124 -2.32 -3.55 7.32
C GLY A 124 -2.53 -2.03 7.20
N TYR A 125 -3.26 -1.43 8.13
CA TYR A 125 -3.58 0.00 8.10
C TYR A 125 -2.35 0.93 8.08
N GLN A 126 -1.22 0.48 8.64
CA GLN A 126 0.02 1.23 8.59
C GLN A 126 0.49 1.48 7.16
N TYR A 127 0.28 0.52 6.25
CA TYR A 127 0.66 0.71 4.85
C TYR A 127 -0.21 1.75 4.16
N PHE A 128 -1.52 1.78 4.43
CA PHE A 128 -2.41 2.83 3.95
C PHE A 128 -1.88 4.21 4.34
N VAL A 129 -1.58 4.42 5.62
CA VAL A 129 -1.12 5.73 6.09
C VAL A 129 0.25 6.10 5.51
N GLN A 130 1.19 5.16 5.46
CA GLN A 130 2.55 5.41 4.96
C GLN A 130 2.65 5.56 3.42
N ARG A 131 1.73 4.96 2.65
CA ARG A 131 1.84 4.89 1.17
C ARG A 131 0.66 5.46 0.41
N ALA A 132 -0.57 5.25 0.86
CA ALA A 132 -1.73 5.77 0.16
C ALA A 132 -1.95 7.25 0.48
N THR A 133 -1.81 7.67 1.74
CA THR A 133 -2.05 9.09 2.09
C THR A 133 -1.11 10.09 1.41
N PRO A 134 0.21 9.81 1.25
CA PRO A 134 1.11 10.70 0.51
C PRO A 134 0.84 10.74 -1.00
N PHE A 135 0.12 9.74 -1.54
CA PHE A 135 -0.15 9.67 -2.97
C PHE A 135 -1.05 10.81 -3.46
N LEU A 136 -1.96 11.32 -2.62
CA LEU A 136 -2.84 12.44 -2.96
C LEU A 136 -2.06 13.73 -3.29
N PRO A 137 -1.16 14.24 -2.43
CA PRO A 137 -0.32 15.37 -2.80
C PRO A 137 0.67 15.06 -3.94
N LEU A 138 1.12 13.80 -4.12
CA LEU A 138 1.96 13.41 -5.27
C LEU A 138 1.26 13.57 -6.62
N ILE A 139 0.02 13.07 -6.77
CA ILE A 139 -0.71 13.17 -8.04
C ILE A 139 -1.04 14.62 -8.39
N VAL A 140 -1.34 15.44 -7.37
CA VAL A 140 -1.54 16.89 -7.53
C VAL A 140 -0.23 17.55 -7.95
N SER A 141 0.88 17.21 -7.30
CA SER A 141 2.22 17.69 -7.66
C SER A 141 2.55 17.40 -9.12
N PHE A 142 2.41 16.14 -9.57
CA PHE A 142 2.71 15.77 -10.94
C PHE A 142 1.83 16.52 -11.97
N ALA A 143 0.53 16.71 -11.67
CA ALA A 143 -0.36 17.49 -12.51
C ALA A 143 0.05 18.97 -12.62
N LEU A 144 0.53 19.56 -11.51
CA LEU A 144 1.04 20.93 -11.47
C LEU A 144 2.37 21.06 -12.21
N LEU A 145 3.27 20.08 -12.10
CA LEU A 145 4.50 20.03 -12.91
C LEU A 145 4.16 20.05 -14.40
N VAL A 146 3.27 19.16 -14.84
CA VAL A 146 2.83 19.12 -16.24
C VAL A 146 2.22 20.47 -16.67
N LYS A 147 1.41 21.09 -15.80
CA LYS A 147 0.82 22.41 -16.05
C LYS A 147 1.85 23.53 -16.14
N TYR A 148 2.90 23.50 -15.34
CA TYR A 148 4.01 24.44 -15.40
C TYR A 148 4.56 24.48 -16.84
N PHE A 149 4.88 23.32 -17.40
CA PHE A 149 5.41 23.22 -18.77
C PHE A 149 4.39 23.65 -19.85
N TYR A 150 3.12 23.28 -19.71
CA TYR A 150 2.09 23.67 -20.68
C TYR A 150 1.70 25.16 -20.62
N SER A 151 1.92 25.82 -19.49
CA SER A 151 1.52 27.23 -19.29
C SER A 151 2.63 28.22 -19.66
N GLY A 152 3.68 27.78 -20.36
CA GLY A 152 4.85 28.61 -20.65
C GLY A 152 5.76 28.81 -19.44
N CYS A 153 5.89 27.79 -18.58
CA CYS A 153 6.80 27.78 -17.44
C CYS A 153 6.50 28.85 -16.37
N LYS A 154 5.20 29.11 -16.10
CA LYS A 154 4.76 30.03 -15.05
C LYS A 154 5.19 29.52 -13.66
N PHE A 155 6.11 30.25 -13.02
CA PHE A 155 6.79 29.84 -11.79
C PHE A 155 5.85 29.38 -10.65
N LYS A 156 4.68 30.02 -10.49
CA LYS A 156 3.69 29.62 -9.47
C LYS A 156 3.31 28.13 -9.51
N TYR A 157 3.21 27.53 -10.70
CA TYR A 157 2.87 26.10 -10.81
C TYR A 157 4.04 25.20 -10.43
N PHE A 158 5.28 25.65 -10.67
CA PHE A 158 6.47 24.92 -10.21
C PHE A 158 6.57 24.95 -8.69
N VAL A 159 6.39 26.12 -8.06
CA VAL A 159 6.40 26.24 -6.59
C VAL A 159 5.32 25.36 -5.98
N LEU A 160 4.07 25.45 -6.45
CA LEU A 160 2.98 24.61 -5.92
C LEU A 160 3.24 23.12 -6.14
N SER A 161 3.83 22.75 -7.27
CA SER A 161 4.23 21.37 -7.55
C SER A 161 5.30 20.89 -6.56
N LEU A 162 6.38 21.65 -6.39
CA LEU A 162 7.49 21.30 -5.50
C LEU A 162 7.03 21.26 -4.04
N SER A 163 6.23 22.23 -3.59
CA SER A 163 5.65 22.25 -2.24
C SER A 163 4.75 21.03 -2.00
N SER A 164 3.90 20.66 -2.97
CA SER A 164 3.06 19.46 -2.87
C SER A 164 3.89 18.18 -2.84
N TYR A 165 4.98 18.12 -3.61
CA TYR A 165 5.91 16.98 -3.58
C TYR A 165 6.62 16.86 -2.23
N ILE A 166 7.17 17.96 -1.71
CA ILE A 166 7.83 18.00 -0.40
C ILE A 166 6.85 17.57 0.68
N LEU A 167 5.61 18.09 0.66
CA LEU A 167 4.56 17.68 1.59
C LEU A 167 4.32 16.17 1.51
N ALA A 168 4.25 15.59 0.32
CA ALA A 168 4.09 14.15 0.19
C ALA A 168 5.27 13.35 0.75
N VAL A 169 6.50 13.75 0.45
CA VAL A 169 7.71 13.09 0.97
C VAL A 169 7.78 13.18 2.49
N LEU A 170 7.38 14.31 3.06
CA LEU A 170 7.22 14.48 4.49
C LEU A 170 6.12 13.57 5.06
N MET A 171 4.97 13.49 4.39
CA MET A 171 3.84 12.64 4.82
C MET A 171 4.19 11.15 4.87
N GLY A 172 4.99 10.67 3.92
CA GLY A 172 5.50 9.32 3.94
C GLY A 172 6.70 9.18 3.01
N PHE A 173 7.80 8.65 3.56
CA PHE A 173 9.05 8.44 2.84
C PHE A 173 8.88 7.64 1.54
N PHE A 174 7.94 6.70 1.50
CA PHE A 174 7.69 5.90 0.30
C PHE A 174 7.24 6.75 -0.91
N ALA A 175 6.81 7.99 -0.72
CA ALA A 175 6.48 8.92 -1.80
C ALA A 175 7.65 9.17 -2.76
N ILE A 176 8.90 9.00 -2.30
CA ILE A 176 10.13 9.12 -3.11
C ILE A 176 10.16 8.12 -4.25
N TRP A 177 9.38 7.04 -4.19
CA TRP A 177 9.33 6.05 -5.25
C TRP A 177 8.86 6.67 -6.56
N MET A 178 8.03 7.72 -6.46
CA MET A 178 7.54 8.49 -7.61
C MET A 178 8.53 9.54 -8.13
N LEU A 179 9.69 9.75 -7.49
CA LEU A 179 10.74 10.69 -7.92
C LEU A 179 11.11 10.56 -9.42
N PRO A 180 11.21 9.34 -10.01
CA PRO A 180 11.48 9.20 -11.44
C PRO A 180 10.52 9.98 -12.33
N LEU A 181 9.24 10.15 -11.97
CA LEU A 181 8.30 10.96 -12.75
C LEU A 181 8.69 12.44 -12.78
N PHE A 182 9.14 12.98 -11.65
CA PHE A 182 9.49 14.38 -11.48
C PHE A 182 10.84 14.73 -12.11
N VAL A 183 11.77 13.77 -12.18
CA VAL A 183 13.07 13.91 -12.83
C VAL A 183 12.99 13.69 -14.34
N ILE A 184 12.28 12.65 -14.78
CA ILE A 184 12.24 12.27 -16.20
C ILE A 184 11.35 13.22 -17.02
N TYR A 185 10.25 13.74 -16.45
CA TYR A 185 9.33 14.61 -17.20
C TYR A 185 10.02 15.87 -17.76
N PRO A 186 10.74 16.69 -16.96
CA PRO A 186 11.49 17.83 -17.48
C PRO A 186 12.48 17.44 -18.58
N ILE A 187 13.24 16.35 -18.38
CA ILE A 187 14.27 15.89 -19.33
C ILE A 187 13.64 15.57 -20.68
N ILE A 188 12.61 14.73 -20.71
CA ILE A 188 11.93 14.33 -21.95
C ILE A 188 11.27 15.54 -22.62
N TYR A 189 10.65 16.44 -21.85
CA TYR A 189 10.00 17.63 -22.41
C TYR A 189 11.00 18.51 -23.18
N VAL A 190 12.21 18.68 -22.65
CA VAL A 190 13.26 19.49 -23.28
C VAL A 190 13.80 18.87 -24.53
N THR A 191 14.15 17.58 -24.47
CA THR A 191 14.67 16.84 -25.61
C THR A 191 13.68 16.88 -26.78
N TYR A 192 12.38 16.90 -26.50
CA TYR A 192 11.35 16.98 -27.53
C TYR A 192 11.09 18.40 -28.04
N LYS A 193 11.05 19.42 -27.16
CA LYS A 193 10.62 20.78 -27.54
C LYS A 193 11.76 21.74 -27.93
N PHE A 194 12.95 21.59 -27.33
CA PHE A 194 14.08 22.49 -27.54
C PHE A 194 15.27 21.71 -28.08
N LYS A 195 15.18 21.31 -29.36
CA LYS A 195 16.33 20.75 -30.06
C LYS A 195 17.42 21.84 -30.15
N ARG A 196 18.53 21.67 -29.41
CA ARG A 196 19.83 22.38 -29.53
C ARG A 196 20.08 23.72 -28.78
N ASN A 197 19.24 24.17 -27.83
CA ASN A 197 19.62 25.34 -27.00
C ASN A 197 20.15 24.92 -25.62
N GLY A 198 21.47 24.97 -25.43
CA GLY A 198 22.16 24.53 -24.20
C GLY A 198 21.71 25.25 -22.92
N PHE A 199 21.44 26.55 -22.98
CA PHE A 199 20.92 27.31 -21.83
C PHE A 199 19.52 26.89 -21.42
N ALA A 200 18.69 26.46 -22.38
CA ALA A 200 17.39 25.90 -22.07
C ALA A 200 17.56 24.60 -21.27
N ILE A 201 18.46 23.70 -21.69
CA ILE A 201 18.71 22.41 -21.02
C ILE A 201 19.07 22.59 -19.54
N LEU A 202 19.97 23.53 -19.21
CA LEU A 202 20.38 23.79 -17.82
C LEU A 202 19.20 24.15 -16.91
N LYS A 203 18.28 25.01 -17.37
CA LYS A 203 17.08 25.41 -16.60
C LYS A 203 16.23 24.21 -16.19
N TYR A 204 16.09 23.21 -17.06
CA TYR A 204 15.23 22.05 -16.80
C TYR A 204 15.94 20.94 -16.02
N ILE A 205 17.27 20.87 -16.12
CA ILE A 205 18.08 20.09 -15.20
C ILE A 205 17.90 20.63 -13.77
N ILE A 206 17.93 21.95 -13.58
CA ILE A 206 17.70 22.57 -12.26
C ILE A 206 16.32 22.19 -11.69
N ILE A 207 15.26 22.19 -12.52
CA ILE A 207 13.93 21.73 -12.09
C ILE A 207 14.00 20.30 -11.59
N SER A 208 14.60 19.38 -12.36
CA SER A 208 14.75 17.97 -11.96
C SER A 208 15.55 17.84 -10.66
N PHE A 209 16.64 18.62 -10.54
CA PHE A 209 17.52 18.62 -9.39
C PHE A 209 16.82 19.12 -8.12
N SER A 210 15.86 20.05 -8.23
CA SER A 210 15.10 20.52 -7.06
C SER A 210 14.26 19.41 -6.39
N TYR A 211 13.66 18.50 -7.17
CA TYR A 211 12.96 17.32 -6.64
C TYR A 211 13.93 16.29 -6.06
N LEU A 212 15.08 16.09 -6.70
CA LEU A 212 16.11 15.18 -6.23
C LEU A 212 16.74 15.66 -4.91
N LEU A 213 17.14 16.93 -4.82
CA LEU A 213 17.71 17.52 -3.61
C LEU A 213 16.74 17.54 -2.45
N SER A 214 15.47 17.92 -2.69
CA SER A 214 14.45 17.89 -1.64
C SER A 214 14.23 16.47 -1.10
N SER A 215 14.24 15.47 -1.99
CA SER A 215 14.20 14.06 -1.58
C SER A 215 15.44 13.70 -0.74
N LEU A 216 16.65 13.96 -1.23
CA LEU A 216 17.89 13.63 -0.52
C LEU A 216 17.99 14.30 0.85
N PHE A 217 17.58 15.56 0.96
CA PHE A 217 17.57 16.30 2.22
C PHE A 217 16.66 15.67 3.27
N ILE A 218 15.48 15.18 2.86
CA ILE A 218 14.54 14.53 3.78
C ILE A 218 15.00 13.10 4.13
N ILE A 219 15.57 12.38 3.15
CA ILE A 219 16.00 10.97 3.30
C ILE A 219 17.27 10.81 4.14
N SER A 220 18.21 11.75 4.05
CA SER A 220 19.50 11.65 4.76
C SER A 220 19.36 11.56 6.28
N SER A 221 18.19 11.92 6.81
CA SER A 221 17.82 11.81 8.21
C SER A 221 17.23 10.44 8.59
N SER A 222 17.02 9.54 7.63
CA SER A 222 16.35 8.24 7.81
C SER A 222 17.36 7.08 7.97
N PRO A 223 17.11 6.11 8.88
CA PRO A 223 17.99 4.96 9.11
C PRO A 223 18.06 3.96 7.94
N PHE A 224 17.19 4.10 6.92
CA PHE A 224 17.21 3.27 5.70
C PHE A 224 18.39 3.56 4.76
N SER A 225 19.25 4.51 5.08
CA SER A 225 20.49 4.81 4.34
C SER A 225 21.58 3.74 4.48
N LYS A 226 21.39 2.72 5.34
CA LYS A 226 22.36 1.64 5.59
C LYS A 226 22.24 0.46 4.62
N GLN A 227 22.12 0.72 3.32
CA GLN A 227 22.41 -0.32 2.34
C GLN A 227 23.91 -0.32 2.04
N GLU A 228 24.53 -1.50 2.07
CA GLU A 228 25.99 -1.68 1.87
C GLU A 228 26.46 -1.23 0.47
N MET A 229 25.54 -1.19 -0.49
CA MET A 229 25.82 -0.88 -1.90
C MET A 229 24.95 0.28 -2.36
N SER A 230 25.52 1.26 -3.04
CA SER A 230 24.74 2.36 -3.61
C SER A 230 23.89 1.91 -4.82
N PRO A 231 22.83 2.65 -5.22
CA PRO A 231 21.99 2.26 -6.36
C PRO A 231 22.78 2.12 -7.67
N ILE A 232 23.78 2.99 -7.88
CA ILE A 232 24.66 2.96 -9.05
C ILE A 232 25.56 1.73 -9.00
N GLN A 233 26.12 1.41 -7.84
CA GLN A 233 26.94 0.21 -7.67
C GLN A 233 26.11 -1.05 -7.91
N MET A 234 24.84 -1.09 -7.49
CA MET A 234 23.95 -2.22 -7.77
C MET A 234 23.70 -2.37 -9.27
N LEU A 235 23.45 -1.26 -9.99
CA LEU A 235 23.28 -1.26 -11.45
C LEU A 235 24.51 -1.80 -12.19
N ILE A 236 25.72 -1.47 -11.72
CA ILE A 236 26.97 -1.90 -12.35
C ILE A 236 27.34 -3.33 -11.96
N LYS A 237 27.22 -3.69 -10.68
CA LYS A 237 27.69 -4.98 -10.15
C LYS A 237 26.67 -6.11 -10.28
N LYS A 238 25.37 -5.79 -10.35
CA LYS A 238 24.27 -6.76 -10.43
C LYS A 238 23.23 -6.40 -11.51
N PRO A 239 23.63 -6.17 -12.78
CA PRO A 239 22.72 -5.74 -13.83
C PRO A 239 21.64 -6.79 -14.16
N THR A 240 22.02 -8.07 -14.23
CA THR A 240 21.09 -9.18 -14.51
C THR A 240 20.00 -9.28 -13.46
N PHE A 241 20.39 -9.25 -12.18
CA PHE A 241 19.47 -9.25 -11.05
C PHE A 241 18.43 -8.13 -11.14
N ILE A 242 18.84 -6.91 -11.50
CA ILE A 242 17.91 -5.78 -11.62
C ILE A 242 16.94 -5.98 -12.77
N LEU A 243 17.44 -6.41 -13.93
CA LEU A 243 16.61 -6.67 -15.11
C LEU A 243 15.60 -7.78 -14.85
N GLU A 244 16.01 -8.87 -14.19
CA GLU A 244 15.15 -9.98 -13.80
C GLU A 244 14.04 -9.53 -12.84
N ASN A 245 14.39 -8.78 -11.80
CA ASN A 245 13.43 -8.23 -10.85
C ASN A 245 12.45 -7.25 -11.52
N ILE A 246 12.94 -6.40 -12.43
CA ILE A 246 12.09 -5.49 -13.20
C ILE A 246 11.12 -6.28 -14.07
N ALA A 247 11.62 -7.28 -14.81
CA ALA A 247 10.79 -8.10 -15.69
C ALA A 247 9.71 -8.85 -14.90
N GLN A 248 10.07 -9.44 -13.76
CA GLN A 248 9.11 -10.10 -12.89
C GLN A 248 8.04 -9.12 -12.38
N GLN A 249 8.43 -7.99 -11.79
CA GLN A 249 7.48 -6.98 -11.30
C GLN A 249 6.57 -6.47 -12.41
N PHE A 250 7.16 -6.16 -13.57
CA PHE A 250 6.44 -5.66 -14.72
C PHE A 250 5.39 -6.66 -15.20
N SER A 251 5.76 -7.94 -15.26
CA SER A 251 4.81 -8.99 -15.57
C SER A 251 3.63 -8.92 -14.58
N VAL A 252 3.90 -8.96 -13.27
CA VAL A 252 2.89 -9.10 -12.21
C VAL A 252 1.91 -7.94 -12.27
N LEU A 253 2.39 -6.74 -12.57
CA LEU A 253 1.55 -5.55 -12.68
C LEU A 253 0.70 -5.50 -13.96
N VAL A 254 1.09 -6.19 -15.03
CA VAL A 254 0.44 -6.13 -16.34
C VAL A 254 -0.52 -7.29 -16.56
N LEU A 255 -0.19 -8.49 -16.09
CA LEU A 255 -1.02 -9.67 -16.28
C LEU A 255 -2.08 -9.81 -15.18
N PRO A 256 -3.25 -10.39 -15.50
CA PRO A 256 -4.19 -10.86 -14.49
C PRO A 256 -3.51 -11.86 -13.53
N VAL A 257 -3.72 -11.71 -12.22
CA VAL A 257 -3.12 -12.56 -11.15
C VAL A 257 -3.23 -14.07 -11.45
N GLY A 258 -4.36 -14.53 -11.98
CA GLY A 258 -4.58 -15.96 -12.28
C GLY A 258 -3.73 -16.51 -13.44
N SER A 259 -3.18 -15.64 -14.28
CA SER A 259 -2.40 -16.04 -15.45
C SER A 259 -1.15 -16.81 -15.04
N TYR A 260 -0.52 -16.46 -13.92
CA TYR A 260 0.69 -17.13 -13.43
C TYR A 260 0.47 -18.58 -13.05
N LYS A 261 -0.69 -18.89 -12.45
CA LYS A 261 -1.05 -20.26 -12.06
C LYS A 261 -1.29 -21.12 -13.30
N VAL A 262 -1.82 -20.54 -14.38
CA VAL A 262 -2.01 -21.21 -15.66
C VAL A 262 -0.67 -21.39 -16.38
N LEU A 263 0.13 -20.33 -16.47
CA LEU A 263 1.45 -20.35 -17.09
C LEU A 263 2.38 -21.37 -16.41
N ARG A 264 2.40 -21.43 -15.07
CA ARG A 264 3.19 -22.43 -14.34
C ARG A 264 2.81 -23.88 -14.68
N LYS A 265 1.54 -24.15 -15.03
CA LYS A 265 1.12 -25.49 -15.47
C LYS A 265 1.58 -25.84 -16.89
N PHE A 266 1.86 -24.84 -17.73
CA PHE A 266 2.38 -25.03 -19.09
C PHE A 266 3.90 -25.18 -19.13
N PHE A 267 4.62 -24.60 -18.16
CA PHE A 267 6.08 -24.67 -18.05
C PHE A 267 6.52 -25.73 -17.03
N ASP A 268 6.09 -26.98 -17.25
CA ASP A 268 6.37 -28.20 -16.46
C ASP A 268 7.68 -28.15 -15.63
N ASP A 269 7.67 -28.70 -14.40
CA ASP A 269 8.81 -28.71 -13.45
C ASP A 269 10.08 -29.41 -14.02
N SER A 270 10.03 -29.97 -15.23
CA SER A 270 11.09 -30.69 -15.92
C SER A 270 11.99 -29.84 -16.83
N LEU A 271 11.68 -28.57 -17.07
CA LEU A 271 12.56 -27.70 -17.86
C LEU A 271 13.67 -27.14 -16.98
N THR A 272 14.87 -27.71 -17.13
CA THR A 272 16.16 -27.23 -16.61
C THR A 272 16.57 -25.89 -17.24
N PHE A 273 15.72 -24.87 -17.12
CA PHE A 273 16.09 -23.48 -17.33
C PHE A 273 16.31 -22.86 -15.96
N GLN A 274 17.53 -22.38 -15.72
CA GLN A 274 17.91 -21.66 -14.49
C GLN A 274 17.19 -20.30 -14.35
N ILE A 275 16.30 -19.94 -15.29
CA ILE A 275 15.55 -18.68 -15.35
C ILE A 275 14.07 -18.98 -15.10
N ASN A 276 13.46 -18.27 -14.14
CA ASN A 276 12.05 -18.40 -13.79
C ASN A 276 11.14 -18.01 -14.99
N PRO A 277 10.19 -18.86 -15.45
CA PRO A 277 9.31 -18.57 -16.60
C PRO A 277 8.55 -17.22 -16.52
N VAL A 278 8.31 -16.73 -15.30
CA VAL A 278 7.71 -15.40 -15.08
C VAL A 278 8.58 -14.26 -15.61
N ILE A 279 9.90 -14.39 -15.49
CA ILE A 279 10.87 -13.39 -15.97
C ILE A 279 10.84 -13.34 -17.50
N GLU A 280 10.85 -14.50 -18.17
CA GLU A 280 10.81 -14.56 -19.65
C GLU A 280 9.54 -13.91 -20.20
N ILE A 281 8.39 -14.22 -19.61
CA ILE A 281 7.12 -13.59 -19.96
C ILE A 281 7.17 -12.09 -19.68
N GLY A 282 7.77 -11.68 -18.56
CA GLY A 282 8.02 -10.28 -18.25
C GLY A 282 8.81 -9.57 -19.34
N MET A 283 9.88 -10.17 -19.85
CA MET A 283 10.69 -9.62 -20.94
C MET A 283 9.90 -9.52 -22.25
N ILE A 284 9.12 -10.54 -22.61
CA ILE A 284 8.22 -10.51 -23.77
C ILE A 284 7.20 -9.37 -23.63
N LEU A 285 6.60 -9.22 -22.45
CA LEU A 285 5.62 -8.17 -22.19
C LEU A 285 6.24 -6.78 -22.28
N ILE A 286 7.47 -6.58 -21.76
CA ILE A 286 8.21 -5.33 -21.91
C ILE A 286 8.40 -4.99 -23.40
N PHE A 287 8.79 -5.97 -24.21
CA PHE A 287 8.96 -5.79 -25.65
C PHE A 287 7.64 -5.45 -26.35
N LEU A 288 6.54 -6.16 -26.04
CA LEU A 288 5.21 -5.84 -26.56
C LEU A 288 4.75 -4.44 -26.14
N TYR A 289 5.07 -4.03 -24.92
CA TYR A 289 4.80 -2.67 -24.44
C TYR A 289 5.61 -1.62 -25.20
N LEU A 290 6.86 -1.88 -25.54
CA LEU A 290 7.66 -0.97 -26.38
C LEU A 290 7.00 -0.74 -27.74
N ILE A 291 6.54 -1.80 -28.40
CA ILE A 291 5.79 -1.72 -29.67
C ILE A 291 4.52 -0.88 -29.46
N PHE A 292 3.77 -1.21 -28.41
CA PHE A 292 2.51 -0.54 -28.09
C PHE A 292 2.70 0.96 -27.83
N ILE A 293 3.70 1.33 -27.02
CA ILE A 293 4.09 2.70 -26.76
C ILE A 293 4.55 3.40 -28.04
N GLY A 294 5.31 2.71 -28.90
CA GLY A 294 5.69 3.21 -30.22
C GLY A 294 4.49 3.58 -31.09
N VAL A 295 3.45 2.74 -31.12
CA VAL A 295 2.19 3.03 -31.83
C VAL A 295 1.49 4.26 -31.25
N LEU A 296 1.33 4.33 -29.92
CA LEU A 296 0.72 5.51 -29.29
C LEU A 296 1.53 6.78 -29.53
N PHE A 297 2.86 6.68 -29.49
CA PHE A 297 3.76 7.79 -29.75
C PHE A 297 3.56 8.36 -31.15
N LEU A 298 3.41 7.51 -32.16
CA LEU A 298 3.12 7.93 -33.53
C LEU A 298 1.72 8.56 -33.65
N LYS A 299 0.69 7.97 -33.03
CA LYS A 299 -0.71 8.38 -33.22
C LYS A 299 -1.16 9.54 -32.32
N LEU A 300 -0.50 9.81 -31.20
CA LEU A 300 -0.91 10.81 -30.20
C LEU A 300 0.18 11.87 -29.96
N PRO A 301 0.47 12.76 -30.94
CA PRO A 301 1.58 13.70 -30.86
C PRO A 301 1.51 14.66 -29.66
N LYS A 302 0.30 15.04 -29.23
CA LYS A 302 0.08 15.94 -28.08
C LYS A 302 0.45 15.31 -26.73
N LEU A 303 0.50 13.97 -26.64
CA LEU A 303 0.76 13.22 -25.41
C LEU A 303 2.13 12.54 -25.39
N ARG A 304 2.97 12.73 -26.42
CA ARG A 304 4.29 12.05 -26.57
C ARG A 304 5.18 12.16 -25.34
N VAL A 305 5.36 13.38 -24.83
CA VAL A 305 6.18 13.63 -23.64
C VAL A 305 5.63 12.84 -22.45
N LEU A 306 4.33 12.94 -22.21
CA LEU A 306 3.68 12.24 -21.10
C LEU A 306 3.81 10.71 -21.22
N ILE A 307 3.53 10.14 -22.40
CA ILE A 307 3.59 8.69 -22.63
C ILE A 307 5.01 8.16 -22.38
N LEU A 308 6.04 8.83 -22.94
CA LEU A 308 7.42 8.43 -22.70
C LEU A 308 7.83 8.61 -21.24
N THR A 309 7.42 9.70 -20.58
CA THR A 309 7.68 9.87 -19.15
C THR A 309 7.07 8.74 -18.34
N LEU A 310 5.77 8.44 -18.51
CA LEU A 310 5.11 7.37 -17.75
C LEU A 310 5.81 6.03 -17.95
N PHE A 311 6.21 5.72 -19.19
CA PHE A 311 6.89 4.48 -19.51
C PHE A 311 8.30 4.39 -18.92
N VAL A 312 9.16 5.40 -19.14
CA VAL A 312 10.54 5.38 -18.61
C VAL A 312 10.56 5.49 -17.09
N SER A 313 9.67 6.31 -16.51
CA SER A 313 9.55 6.45 -15.06
C SER A 313 9.04 5.17 -14.41
N LEU A 314 8.18 4.38 -15.07
CA LEU A 314 7.79 3.05 -14.56
C LEU A 314 9.02 2.18 -14.30
N PHE A 315 9.95 2.06 -15.25
CA PHE A 315 11.18 1.29 -15.03
C PHE A 315 12.07 1.89 -13.94
N GLY A 316 12.12 3.22 -13.84
CA GLY A 316 12.79 3.89 -12.72
C GLY A 316 12.19 3.53 -11.36
N ILE A 317 10.86 3.47 -11.26
CA ILE A 317 10.14 3.08 -10.03
C ILE A 317 10.43 1.61 -9.70
N LEU A 318 10.37 0.71 -10.69
CA LEU A 318 10.65 -0.73 -10.50
C LEU A 318 12.10 -1.00 -10.10
N ALA A 319 13.05 -0.22 -10.62
CA ALA A 319 14.45 -0.27 -10.22
C ALA A 319 14.63 0.17 -8.76
N ILE A 320 13.95 1.24 -8.34
CA ILE A 320 13.95 1.69 -6.93
C ILE A 320 13.34 0.62 -6.01
N ASN A 321 12.23 0.00 -6.41
CA ASN A 321 11.64 -1.13 -5.67
C ASN A 321 12.65 -2.27 -5.48
N THR A 322 13.36 -2.64 -6.54
CA THR A 322 14.37 -3.70 -6.52
C THR A 322 15.51 -3.36 -5.57
N TYR A 323 16.00 -2.12 -5.63
CA TYR A 323 17.06 -1.64 -4.73
C TYR A 323 16.64 -1.76 -3.26
N LEU A 324 15.40 -1.39 -2.94
CA LEU A 324 15.01 -1.22 -1.54
C LEU A 324 14.53 -2.50 -0.86
N ASN A 325 13.95 -3.48 -1.58
CA ASN A 325 13.49 -4.75 -1.00
C ASN A 325 13.33 -5.88 -2.03
N ALA A 326 14.43 -6.35 -2.61
CA ALA A 326 14.40 -7.35 -3.68
C ALA A 326 13.76 -8.71 -3.29
N SER A 327 13.91 -9.17 -2.04
CA SER A 327 13.44 -10.52 -1.66
C SER A 327 11.91 -10.63 -1.59
N THR A 328 11.22 -9.62 -1.07
CA THR A 328 9.76 -9.64 -0.89
C THR A 328 9.02 -9.50 -2.23
N VAL A 329 9.63 -8.77 -3.16
CA VAL A 329 9.07 -8.49 -4.48
C VAL A 329 9.16 -9.72 -5.41
N MET A 330 10.17 -10.57 -5.22
CA MET A 330 10.37 -11.79 -6.02
C MET A 330 9.44 -12.96 -5.63
N VAL A 331 8.78 -12.89 -4.47
CA VAL A 331 7.92 -13.98 -3.96
C VAL A 331 6.43 -13.63 -4.07
N SER A 332 6.11 -12.34 -4.27
CA SER A 332 4.73 -11.86 -4.29
C SER A 332 4.14 -11.88 -5.71
N PHE A 333 3.26 -12.84 -6.00
CA PHE A 333 2.56 -12.96 -7.31
C PHE A 333 1.08 -12.54 -7.26
N GLU A 334 0.54 -12.22 -6.09
CA GLU A 334 -0.89 -11.91 -5.89
C GLU A 334 -1.11 -10.42 -5.61
N SER A 335 -0.63 -9.94 -4.47
CA SER A 335 -0.60 -8.52 -4.11
C SER A 335 0.72 -8.17 -3.43
N SER A 336 1.11 -6.90 -3.51
CA SER A 336 2.23 -6.42 -2.72
C SER A 336 2.11 -4.93 -2.45
N ARG A 337 2.47 -4.56 -1.22
CA ARG A 337 2.63 -3.18 -0.79
C ARG A 337 3.57 -2.32 -1.67
N TYR A 338 4.47 -2.95 -2.43
CA TYR A 338 5.40 -2.27 -3.35
C TYR A 338 4.82 -2.00 -4.75
N PHE A 339 3.65 -2.56 -5.07
CA PHE A 339 3.00 -2.42 -6.37
C PHE A 339 2.11 -1.18 -6.49
N TYR A 340 1.77 -0.53 -5.38
CA TYR A 340 0.89 0.63 -5.36
C TYR A 340 1.35 1.79 -6.27
N TYR A 341 2.59 2.27 -6.09
CA TYR A 341 3.16 3.37 -6.90
C TYR A 341 3.41 3.01 -8.37
N PRO A 342 4.07 1.89 -8.73
CA PRO A 342 4.29 1.55 -10.14
C PRO A 342 3.00 1.25 -10.91
N TYR A 343 1.89 0.94 -10.22
CA TYR A 343 0.60 0.79 -10.89
C TYR A 343 0.00 2.11 -11.39
N PHE A 344 0.42 3.27 -10.84
CA PHE A 344 -0.02 4.58 -11.36
C PHE A 344 0.38 4.81 -12.82
N PRO A 345 1.66 4.76 -13.24
CA PRO A 345 2.01 4.94 -14.64
C PRO A 345 1.41 3.87 -15.55
N ILE A 346 1.27 2.62 -15.07
CA ILE A 346 0.62 1.54 -15.81
C ILE A 346 -0.84 1.89 -16.09
N SER A 347 -1.64 2.17 -15.05
CA SER A 347 -3.05 2.54 -15.20
C SER A 347 -3.23 3.78 -16.09
N PHE A 348 -2.30 4.73 -16.06
CA PHE A 348 -2.31 5.89 -16.94
C PHE A 348 -2.05 5.51 -18.41
N ILE A 349 -1.04 4.68 -18.69
CA ILE A 349 -0.77 4.17 -20.05
C ILE A 349 -2.00 3.40 -20.57
N TRP A 350 -2.58 2.49 -19.77
CA TRP A 350 -3.80 1.77 -20.12
C TRP A 350 -4.98 2.72 -20.36
N GLY A 351 -5.13 3.77 -19.55
CA GLY A 351 -6.18 4.76 -19.71
C GLY A 351 -6.06 5.56 -21.02
N ILE A 352 -4.84 5.94 -21.43
CA ILE A 352 -4.60 6.57 -22.73
C ILE A 352 -4.95 5.61 -23.86
N THR A 353 -4.52 4.35 -23.74
CA THR A 353 -4.76 3.26 -24.69
C THR A 353 -6.23 3.03 -24.95
N PHE A 354 -6.98 2.79 -23.87
CA PHE A 354 -8.38 2.42 -23.94
C PHE A 354 -9.21 3.61 -24.44
N ALA A 355 -8.88 4.83 -24.02
CA ALA A 355 -9.51 6.03 -24.55
C ALA A 355 -9.24 6.23 -26.05
N TYR A 356 -8.05 5.89 -26.55
CA TYR A 356 -7.73 5.95 -27.98
C TYR A 356 -8.52 4.90 -28.78
N LEU A 357 -8.50 3.64 -28.34
CA LEU A 357 -9.19 2.53 -29.01
C LEU A 357 -10.72 2.74 -29.01
N TYR A 358 -11.29 3.18 -27.88
CA TYR A 358 -12.72 3.42 -27.72
C TYR A 358 -13.28 4.45 -28.71
N LYS A 359 -12.49 5.47 -29.05
CA LYS A 359 -12.90 6.54 -29.99
C LYS A 359 -12.71 6.16 -31.47
N LYS A 360 -11.99 5.07 -31.77
CA LYS A 360 -11.54 4.78 -33.14
C LYS A 360 -12.63 4.19 -34.02
N ASN A 361 -13.36 3.16 -33.54
CA ASN A 361 -14.53 2.59 -34.22
C ASN A 361 -15.36 1.73 -33.25
N THR A 362 -16.56 1.33 -33.68
CA THR A 362 -17.50 0.55 -32.85
C THR A 362 -16.97 -0.84 -32.47
N ARG A 363 -16.23 -1.53 -33.35
CA ARG A 363 -15.66 -2.86 -33.05
C ARG A 363 -14.64 -2.77 -31.91
N LEU A 364 -13.71 -1.81 -31.98
CA LEU A 364 -12.72 -1.56 -30.94
C LEU A 364 -13.35 -1.06 -29.64
N LYS A 365 -14.44 -0.29 -29.73
CA LYS A 365 -15.24 0.10 -28.56
C LYS A 365 -15.78 -1.13 -27.82
N LEU A 366 -16.33 -2.11 -28.54
CA LEU A 366 -16.82 -3.36 -27.95
C LEU A 366 -15.68 -4.18 -27.32
N VAL A 367 -14.53 -4.27 -28.01
CA VAL A 367 -13.32 -4.93 -27.46
C VAL A 367 -12.88 -4.24 -26.16
N VAL A 368 -12.84 -2.91 -26.13
CA VAL A 368 -12.50 -2.15 -24.92
C VAL A 368 -13.47 -2.45 -23.78
N ILE A 369 -14.78 -2.47 -24.05
CA ILE A 369 -15.80 -2.79 -23.04
C ILE A 369 -15.59 -4.21 -22.50
N LEU A 370 -15.37 -5.19 -23.37
CA LEU A 370 -15.13 -6.58 -22.97
C LEU A 370 -13.85 -6.70 -22.12
N LEU A 371 -12.75 -6.07 -22.54
CA LEU A 371 -11.49 -6.10 -21.79
C LEU A 371 -11.61 -5.42 -20.42
N VAL A 372 -12.36 -4.31 -20.32
CA VAL A 372 -12.65 -3.67 -19.04
C VAL A 372 -13.49 -4.59 -18.15
N LEU A 373 -14.49 -5.26 -18.70
CA LEU A 373 -15.32 -6.21 -17.94
C LEU A 373 -14.48 -7.38 -17.42
N VAL A 374 -13.64 -7.98 -18.27
CA VAL A 374 -12.72 -9.06 -17.87
C VAL A 374 -11.74 -8.58 -16.80
N TYR A 375 -11.19 -7.39 -16.96
CA TYR A 375 -10.32 -6.78 -15.96
C TYR A 375 -11.03 -6.62 -14.61
N MET A 376 -12.24 -6.08 -14.60
CA MET A 376 -13.04 -5.90 -13.39
C MET A 376 -13.35 -7.24 -12.73
N LEU A 377 -13.88 -8.21 -13.48
CA LEU A 377 -14.24 -9.53 -12.94
C LEU A 377 -13.02 -10.27 -12.37
N ASN A 378 -11.88 -10.22 -13.05
CA ASN A 378 -10.66 -10.84 -12.54
C ASN A 378 -10.20 -10.17 -11.24
N ASN A 379 -10.13 -8.84 -11.17
CA ASN A 379 -9.71 -8.17 -9.94
C ASN A 379 -10.69 -8.38 -8.79
N TYR A 380 -12.00 -8.38 -9.08
CA TYR A 380 -13.03 -8.67 -8.08
C TYR A 380 -12.87 -10.09 -7.52
N TYR A 381 -12.69 -11.09 -8.39
CA TYR A 381 -12.48 -12.48 -8.00
C TYR A 381 -11.27 -12.61 -7.05
N TRP A 382 -10.11 -12.04 -7.40
CA TRP A 382 -8.92 -12.13 -6.55
C TRP A 382 -9.06 -11.38 -5.22
N THR A 383 -9.71 -10.22 -5.23
CA THR A 383 -10.05 -9.50 -4.00
C THR A 383 -10.95 -10.34 -3.11
N TYR A 384 -11.97 -11.00 -3.67
CA TYR A 384 -12.85 -11.88 -2.91
C TYR A 384 -12.11 -13.12 -2.36
N GLN A 385 -11.27 -13.76 -3.16
CA GLN A 385 -10.50 -14.95 -2.72
C GLN A 385 -9.56 -14.60 -1.55
N ASN A 386 -8.83 -13.50 -1.65
CA ASN A 386 -7.94 -13.08 -0.56
C ASN A 386 -8.73 -12.59 0.66
N LYS A 387 -9.88 -11.91 0.47
CA LYS A 387 -10.78 -11.59 1.57
C LYS A 387 -11.16 -12.85 2.34
N VAL A 388 -11.65 -13.90 1.67
CA VAL A 388 -12.04 -15.16 2.32
C VAL A 388 -10.85 -15.80 3.05
N LYS A 389 -9.66 -15.73 2.45
CA LYS A 389 -8.43 -16.23 3.07
C LYS A 389 -8.07 -15.47 4.35
N ASP A 390 -8.24 -14.16 4.40
CA ASP A 390 -7.84 -13.34 5.55
C ASP A 390 -8.99 -13.13 6.57
N GLU A 391 -10.23 -13.45 6.19
CA GLU A 391 -11.46 -13.23 6.98
C GLU A 391 -11.37 -13.83 8.38
N TYR A 392 -10.75 -15.00 8.52
CA TYR A 392 -10.61 -15.64 9.82
C TYR A 392 -9.74 -14.81 10.79
N LEU A 393 -8.70 -14.11 10.32
CA LEU A 393 -7.84 -13.25 11.16
C LEU A 393 -8.63 -12.04 11.64
N HIS A 394 -9.45 -11.46 10.76
CA HIS A 394 -10.29 -10.34 11.11
C HIS A 394 -11.37 -10.75 12.11
N ASN A 395 -12.01 -11.90 11.93
CA ASN A 395 -13.00 -12.43 12.85
C ASN A 395 -12.39 -12.77 14.21
N ALA A 396 -11.22 -13.40 14.23
CA ALA A 396 -10.44 -13.66 15.44
C ALA A 396 -10.21 -12.37 16.25
N ASN A 397 -9.69 -11.33 15.62
CA ASN A 397 -9.42 -10.06 16.29
C ASN A 397 -10.73 -9.36 16.71
N LYS A 398 -11.80 -9.48 15.93
CA LYS A 398 -13.13 -8.94 16.25
C LYS A 398 -13.71 -9.59 17.52
N ASP A 399 -13.62 -10.91 17.64
CA ASP A 399 -14.11 -11.65 18.79
C ASP A 399 -13.35 -11.28 20.07
N ILE A 400 -12.03 -11.10 19.98
CA ILE A 400 -11.19 -10.66 21.11
C ILE A 400 -11.56 -9.24 21.53
N LEU A 401 -11.71 -8.31 20.59
CA LEU A 401 -12.09 -6.93 20.92
C LEU A 401 -13.51 -6.86 21.52
N ASN A 402 -14.45 -7.64 20.98
CA ASN A 402 -15.78 -7.78 21.56
C ASN A 402 -15.74 -8.33 22.99
N PHE A 403 -14.85 -9.28 23.27
CA PHE A 403 -14.63 -9.78 24.62
C PHE A 403 -14.15 -8.66 25.55
N PHE A 404 -13.18 -7.85 25.11
CA PHE A 404 -12.69 -6.71 25.88
C PHE A 404 -13.76 -5.65 26.14
N ASP A 405 -14.59 -5.35 25.15
CA ASP A 405 -15.71 -4.42 25.31
C ASP A 405 -16.71 -4.92 26.36
N ARG A 406 -17.08 -6.21 26.32
CA ARG A 406 -18.04 -6.79 27.28
C ARG A 406 -17.51 -6.86 28.70
N ASN A 407 -16.20 -7.06 28.86
CA ASN A 407 -15.56 -7.26 30.17
C ASN A 407 -14.78 -6.02 30.64
N LYS A 408 -14.93 -4.88 29.96
CA LYS A 408 -14.11 -3.67 30.15
C LYS A 408 -14.06 -3.20 31.60
N ASP A 409 -15.21 -3.16 32.27
CA ASP A 409 -15.28 -2.69 33.66
C ASP A 409 -14.64 -3.67 34.65
N PHE A 410 -14.81 -4.97 34.41
CA PHE A 410 -14.15 -5.99 35.25
C PHE A 410 -12.63 -5.93 35.07
N ILE A 411 -12.17 -5.90 33.82
CA ILE A 411 -10.75 -5.84 33.49
C ILE A 411 -10.17 -4.57 34.11
N LYS A 412 -10.70 -3.38 33.83
CA LYS A 412 -10.13 -2.12 34.35
C LYS A 412 -9.98 -2.03 35.87
N ASN A 413 -10.83 -2.72 36.62
CA ASN A 413 -10.86 -2.64 38.08
C ASN A 413 -10.15 -3.80 38.80
N ASN A 414 -9.64 -4.80 38.08
CA ASN A 414 -9.02 -5.98 38.69
C ASN A 414 -7.67 -6.29 38.03
N PRO A 415 -6.64 -6.67 38.80
CA PRO A 415 -5.38 -7.13 38.22
C PRO A 415 -5.64 -8.42 37.45
N THR A 416 -5.52 -8.37 36.12
CA THR A 416 -5.78 -9.53 35.25
C THR A 416 -4.57 -9.86 34.39
N TYR A 417 -4.39 -11.16 34.17
CA TYR A 417 -3.42 -11.70 33.22
C TYR A 417 -4.17 -12.18 32.00
N ILE A 418 -3.82 -11.66 30.83
CA ILE A 418 -4.52 -11.95 29.59
C ILE A 418 -3.52 -12.46 28.55
N TYR A 419 -3.63 -13.74 28.23
CA TYR A 419 -2.88 -14.39 27.17
C TYR A 419 -3.64 -14.24 25.84
N LEU A 420 -3.04 -13.53 24.90
CA LEU A 420 -3.64 -13.12 23.63
C LEU A 420 -3.04 -13.90 22.46
N PRO A 421 -3.82 -14.19 21.41
CA PRO A 421 -3.31 -14.90 20.25
C PRO A 421 -2.39 -14.03 19.43
N SER A 422 -1.51 -14.69 18.68
CA SER A 422 -0.50 -14.04 17.84
C SER A 422 -1.09 -13.17 16.71
N THR A 423 -2.37 -13.32 16.37
CA THR A 423 -3.07 -12.58 15.30
C THR A 423 -3.17 -11.07 15.55
N LEU A 424 -3.16 -10.65 16.81
CA LEU A 424 -3.10 -9.22 17.18
C LEU A 424 -1.71 -8.63 16.95
N GLY A 425 -0.66 -9.46 17.05
CA GLY A 425 0.73 -9.04 17.01
C GLY A 425 1.14 -8.13 18.18
N PRO A 426 2.43 -7.74 18.25
CA PRO A 426 2.99 -6.94 19.35
C PRO A 426 2.27 -5.60 19.54
N TYR A 427 1.90 -4.95 18.44
CA TYR A 427 1.21 -3.66 18.48
C TYR A 427 -0.26 -3.76 18.93
N GLY A 428 -0.90 -4.91 18.71
CA GLY A 428 -2.27 -5.14 19.17
C GLY A 428 -2.37 -5.16 20.70
N VAL A 429 -1.35 -5.65 21.40
CA VAL A 429 -1.27 -5.58 22.88
C VAL A 429 -1.30 -4.13 23.36
N GLU A 430 -0.58 -3.25 22.69
CA GLU A 430 -0.52 -1.84 23.10
C GLU A 430 -1.85 -1.13 22.88
N PHE A 431 -2.55 -1.44 21.77
CA PHE A 431 -3.92 -0.99 21.55
C PHE A 431 -4.84 -1.44 22.68
N VAL A 432 -4.80 -2.74 23.01
CA VAL A 432 -5.65 -3.30 24.06
C VAL A 432 -5.32 -2.67 25.41
N ASN A 433 -4.04 -2.58 25.77
CA ASN A 433 -3.60 -1.99 27.02
C ASN A 433 -4.03 -0.52 27.15
N LYS A 434 -3.94 0.25 26.05
CA LYS A 434 -4.31 1.67 26.04
C LYS A 434 -5.80 1.93 26.30
N PHE A 435 -6.69 1.10 25.74
CA PHE A 435 -8.14 1.35 25.82
C PHE A 435 -8.87 0.51 26.88
N TYR A 436 -8.34 -0.68 27.19
CA TYR A 436 -8.96 -1.66 28.08
C TYR A 436 -8.11 -2.02 29.30
N GLY A 437 -6.81 -1.74 29.29
CA GLY A 437 -5.92 -2.04 30.42
C GLY A 437 -6.04 -1.07 31.60
N SER A 438 -5.49 -1.50 32.74
CA SER A 438 -5.17 -0.69 33.92
C SER A 438 -3.68 -0.87 34.29
N ARG A 439 -3.18 -0.19 35.34
CA ARG A 439 -1.76 -0.25 35.73
C ARG A 439 -1.28 -1.63 36.20
N GLU A 440 -2.19 -2.51 36.61
CA GLU A 440 -1.87 -3.81 37.24
C GLU A 440 -2.09 -5.02 36.30
N HIS A 441 -2.21 -4.81 34.99
CA HIS A 441 -2.44 -5.87 34.01
C HIS A 441 -1.15 -6.40 33.40
N LYS A 442 -1.15 -7.71 33.12
CA LYS A 442 -0.14 -8.30 32.25
C LYS A 442 -0.81 -8.87 31.00
N PHE A 443 -0.55 -8.26 29.85
CA PHE A 443 -0.90 -8.79 28.55
C PHE A 443 0.29 -9.56 27.98
N VAL A 444 0.06 -10.80 27.54
CA VAL A 444 1.09 -11.67 26.99
C VAL A 444 0.64 -12.19 25.64
N LEU A 445 1.54 -12.20 24.65
CA LEU A 445 1.24 -12.73 23.33
C LEU A 445 1.74 -14.15 23.17
N GLU A 446 0.88 -14.95 22.56
CA GLU A 446 1.22 -16.25 22.03
C GLU A 446 2.41 -16.16 21.06
N ASN A 447 3.33 -17.13 21.16
CA ASN A 447 4.61 -17.21 20.45
C ASN A 447 5.69 -16.19 20.88
N PHE A 448 5.37 -15.24 21.77
CA PHE A 448 6.38 -14.33 22.35
C PHE A 448 6.80 -14.74 23.77
N GLU A 449 5.87 -15.27 24.57
CA GLU A 449 6.15 -15.87 25.87
C GLU A 449 5.26 -17.12 26.01
N GLU A 450 5.81 -18.22 26.53
CA GLU A 450 5.04 -19.42 26.83
C GLU A 450 4.10 -19.18 28.03
N LEU A 451 2.94 -19.81 28.01
CA LEU A 451 1.99 -19.73 29.12
C LEU A 451 2.50 -20.56 30.31
N ASP A 452 3.10 -19.88 31.29
CA ASP A 452 3.66 -20.50 32.50
C ASP A 452 2.77 -20.26 33.72
N TYR A 453 2.01 -21.30 34.11
CA TYR A 453 1.09 -21.25 35.25
C TYR A 453 1.81 -21.10 36.60
N GLN A 454 3.05 -21.61 36.74
CA GLN A 454 3.81 -21.50 37.98
C GLN A 454 4.29 -20.06 38.19
N LYS A 455 4.79 -19.43 37.13
CA LYS A 455 5.14 -18.00 37.13
C LYS A 455 3.93 -17.11 37.42
N ILE A 456 2.76 -17.45 36.89
CA ILE A 456 1.51 -16.71 37.18
C ILE A 456 1.10 -16.87 38.65
N TYR A 457 1.22 -18.07 39.20
CA TYR A 457 0.97 -18.33 40.63
C TYR A 457 1.92 -17.53 41.54
N GLU A 458 3.22 -17.50 41.23
CA GLU A 458 4.24 -16.77 41.99
C GLU A 458 4.02 -15.25 41.99
N GLN A 459 3.34 -14.73 40.96
CA GLN A 459 2.91 -13.32 40.89
C GLN A 459 1.66 -13.03 41.74
N GLY A 460 1.07 -14.03 42.41
CA GLY A 460 -0.10 -13.87 43.27
C GLY A 460 -1.41 -13.68 42.52
N LEU A 461 -1.47 -13.98 41.22
CA LEU A 461 -2.66 -13.77 40.41
C LEU A 461 -3.74 -14.82 40.70
N LYS A 462 -4.91 -14.38 41.18
CA LYS A 462 -6.04 -15.27 41.41
C LYS A 462 -6.53 -15.92 40.10
N PRO A 463 -6.96 -17.20 40.12
CA PRO A 463 -7.46 -17.90 38.94
C PRO A 463 -8.58 -17.16 38.20
N GLU A 464 -9.54 -16.56 38.88
CA GLU A 464 -10.64 -15.78 38.28
C GLU A 464 -10.17 -14.58 37.45
N ASN A 465 -8.92 -14.16 37.61
CA ASN A 465 -8.33 -13.03 36.89
C ASN A 465 -7.46 -13.44 35.70
N LEU A 466 -7.36 -14.75 35.42
CA LEU A 466 -6.69 -15.28 34.23
C LEU A 466 -7.68 -15.38 33.06
N TYR A 467 -7.26 -14.90 31.89
CA TYR A 467 -7.94 -15.08 30.60
C TYR A 467 -6.96 -15.60 29.57
N VAL A 468 -7.35 -16.63 28.82
CA VAL A 468 -6.45 -17.29 27.86
C VAL A 468 -7.17 -17.52 26.55
N PHE A 469 -6.66 -16.88 25.50
CA PHE A 469 -7.11 -17.03 24.12
C PHE A 469 -5.99 -17.67 23.31
N HIS A 470 -6.31 -18.75 22.61
CA HIS A 470 -5.37 -19.50 21.77
C HIS A 470 -5.82 -19.46 20.32
N TYR A 471 -4.89 -19.21 19.40
CA TYR A 471 -5.19 -19.30 17.98
C TYR A 471 -4.73 -20.63 17.39
N ASP A 472 -5.69 -21.46 16.96
CA ASP A 472 -5.41 -22.70 16.23
C ASP A 472 -5.24 -22.37 14.74
N GLN A 473 -4.00 -22.38 14.27
CA GLN A 473 -3.68 -22.07 12.88
C GLN A 473 -4.29 -23.08 11.88
N LYS A 474 -4.45 -24.34 12.26
CA LYS A 474 -5.00 -25.38 11.37
C LYS A 474 -6.50 -25.24 11.22
N LYS A 475 -7.19 -24.85 12.29
CA LYS A 475 -8.65 -24.66 12.30
C LYS A 475 -9.07 -23.22 12.03
N GLN A 476 -8.11 -22.30 11.91
CA GLN A 476 -8.33 -20.87 11.65
C GLN A 476 -9.33 -20.24 12.62
N LYS A 477 -9.20 -20.58 13.91
CA LYS A 477 -10.17 -20.19 14.94
C LYS A 477 -9.48 -19.86 16.26
N VAL A 478 -10.03 -18.86 16.96
CA VAL A 478 -9.64 -18.57 18.34
C VAL A 478 -10.47 -19.42 19.29
N TYR A 479 -9.78 -20.05 20.22
CA TYR A 479 -10.37 -20.79 21.33
C TYR A 479 -10.19 -19.98 22.61
N ASP A 480 -11.31 -19.75 23.31
CA ASP A 480 -11.28 -19.29 24.68
C ASP A 480 -10.97 -20.49 25.59
N LEU A 481 -9.72 -20.56 26.05
CA LEU A 481 -9.22 -21.59 26.96
C LEU A 481 -9.25 -21.11 28.42
N THR A 482 -9.94 -20.01 28.71
CA THR A 482 -9.97 -19.40 30.04
C THR A 482 -10.44 -20.39 31.09
N PHE A 483 -11.59 -21.06 30.91
CA PHE A 483 -12.12 -21.99 31.92
C PHE A 483 -11.14 -23.12 32.26
N VAL A 484 -10.56 -23.75 31.24
CA VAL A 484 -9.57 -24.82 31.41
C VAL A 484 -8.33 -24.29 32.12
N SER A 485 -7.80 -23.16 31.68
CA SER A 485 -6.60 -22.53 32.23
C SER A 485 -6.78 -22.11 33.70
N ARG A 486 -7.96 -21.63 34.07
CA ARG A 486 -8.30 -21.31 35.46
C ARG A 486 -8.29 -22.53 36.35
N ASN A 487 -8.81 -23.66 35.87
CA ASN A 487 -8.82 -24.90 36.64
C ASN A 487 -7.40 -25.47 36.82
N ILE A 488 -6.55 -25.36 35.80
CA ILE A 488 -5.13 -25.72 35.91
C ILE A 488 -4.46 -24.85 36.98
N LEU A 489 -4.62 -23.53 36.91
CA LEU A 489 -4.04 -22.61 37.88
C LEU A 489 -4.55 -22.88 39.31
N LYS A 490 -5.85 -23.18 39.49
CA LYS A 490 -6.38 -23.63 40.80
C LYS A 490 -5.66 -24.86 41.33
N GLY A 491 -5.41 -25.86 40.48
CA GLY A 491 -4.64 -27.05 40.86
C GLY A 491 -3.21 -26.74 41.31
N VAL A 492 -2.55 -25.76 40.67
CA VAL A 492 -1.23 -25.26 41.10
C VAL A 492 -1.30 -24.64 42.50
N TYR A 493 -2.31 -23.79 42.76
CA TYR A 493 -2.56 -23.22 44.09
C TYR A 493 -2.77 -24.29 45.17
N GLU A 494 -3.56 -25.32 44.88
CA GLU A 494 -3.85 -26.41 45.82
C GLU A 494 -2.62 -27.26 46.13
N THR A 495 -1.79 -27.52 45.12
CA THR A 495 -0.57 -28.33 45.25
C THR A 495 0.46 -27.59 46.10
N ASN A 496 0.73 -26.31 45.80
CA ASN A 496 1.71 -25.51 46.51
C ASN A 496 1.30 -25.19 47.96
N ARG A 497 -0.01 -25.10 48.24
CA ARG A 497 -0.54 -24.93 49.61
C ARG A 497 -0.34 -26.16 50.48
N LYS A 498 -0.39 -27.37 49.89
CA LYS A 498 -0.13 -28.64 50.61
C LYS A 498 1.34 -28.87 50.92
N SER A 499 2.27 -28.28 50.16
CA SER A 499 3.71 -28.37 50.41
C SER A 499 4.23 -27.35 51.44
N SER A 500 3.44 -26.32 51.77
CA SER A 500 3.80 -25.27 52.74
C SER A 500 3.23 -25.51 54.15
N LEU A 501 2.39 -26.53 54.32
CA LEU A 501 1.83 -27.02 55.58
C LEU A 501 2.56 -28.29 55.98
#